data_AF-A0AAN4SGQ8-F1
#
_entry.id   AF-A0AAN4SGQ8-F1
#
_cell.length_a   1.000
_cell.length_b   1.000
_cell.length_c   1.000
_cell.angle_alpha   90.00
_cell.angle_beta   90.00
_cell.angle_gamma   90.00
#
_symmetry.space_group_name_H-M   'P 1'
#
loop_
_entity.id
_entity.type
_entity.pdbx_description
1 polymer ?
#
loop_
_entity_poly.entity_id
_entity_poly.type
_entity_poly.pdbx_seq_one_letter_code
_entity_poly.pdbx_strand_id
1 'polypeptide(L)'
;GKITSTVEKINTVDGRVTGLASRVEQTEKSITSVVGDIGVINSTTNRHISKRIDLRGWDNNKFFPLVISIPVYHKTRVEISRPLDAGYGKPSYGTHDGGFSMNLTFEMSGSGWGSLPAVTNIFDYTKAWTSAGAKIVVDLGQITETSTCRMGIRGGSMYDVTVDDT
;
A
#
# COMPACT_ATOMS: atom_id res chain seq x y z
N GLY A 1 -18.42 60.95 37.74
CA GLY A 1 -17.06 61.15 38.33
C GLY A 1 -16.09 60.16 37.71
N LYS A 2 -14.77 60.34 37.88
CA LYS A 2 -13.75 59.44 37.29
C LYS A 2 -14.01 57.94 37.56
N ILE A 3 -14.59 57.62 38.73
CA ILE A 3 -14.97 56.25 39.13
C ILE A 3 -16.00 55.61 38.18
N THR A 4 -17.04 56.34 37.78
CA THR A 4 -18.11 55.83 36.89
C THR A 4 -17.56 55.41 35.53
N SER A 5 -16.67 56.23 34.95
CA SER A 5 -16.04 55.93 33.65
C SER A 5 -15.11 54.71 33.72
N THR A 6 -14.43 54.49 34.85
CA THR A 6 -13.61 53.29 35.06
C THR A 6 -14.46 52.02 35.09
N VAL A 7 -15.64 52.06 35.74
CA VAL A 7 -16.56 50.92 35.81
C VAL A 7 -17.08 50.53 34.42
N GLU A 8 -17.45 51.49 33.57
CA GLU A 8 -17.92 51.23 32.20
C GLU A 8 -16.84 50.55 31.34
N LYS A 9 -15.59 50.99 31.47
CA LYS A 9 -14.44 50.37 30.80
C LYS A 9 -14.20 48.95 31.27
N ILE A 10 -14.35 48.69 32.58
CA ILE A 10 -14.23 47.34 33.15
C ILE A 10 -15.29 46.41 32.57
N ASN A 11 -16.56 46.83 32.52
CA ASN A 11 -17.64 46.02 31.96
C ASN A 11 -17.41 45.70 30.47
N THR A 12 -16.84 46.65 29.72
CA THR A 12 -16.48 46.43 28.32
C THR A 12 -15.35 45.41 28.17
N VAL A 13 -14.33 45.49 29.03
CA VAL A 13 -13.22 44.53 29.05
C VAL A 13 -13.72 43.14 29.44
N ASP A 14 -14.60 43.04 30.43
CA ASP A 14 -15.20 41.78 30.89
C ASP A 14 -15.96 41.06 29.76
N GLY A 15 -16.77 41.79 28.98
CA GLY A 15 -17.45 41.23 27.81
C GLY A 15 -16.48 40.74 26.73
N ARG A 16 -15.37 41.45 26.50
CA ARG A 16 -14.32 41.00 25.57
C ARG A 16 -13.59 39.75 26.06
N VAL A 17 -13.28 39.68 27.36
CA VAL A 17 -12.63 38.53 27.98
C VAL A 17 -13.53 37.30 27.91
N THR A 18 -14.83 37.46 28.22
CA THR A 18 -15.82 36.39 28.09
C THR A 18 -15.90 35.87 26.65
N GLY A 19 -15.97 36.77 25.67
CA GLY A 19 -15.97 36.38 24.26
C GLY A 19 -14.68 35.70 23.79
N LEU A 20 -13.52 36.09 24.35
CA LEU A 20 -12.25 35.42 24.08
C LEU A 20 -12.23 34.00 24.67
N ALA A 21 -12.72 33.82 25.90
CA ALA A 21 -12.79 32.50 26.54
C ALA A 21 -13.63 31.51 25.70
N SER A 22 -14.81 31.93 25.24
CA SER A 22 -15.65 31.08 24.37
C SER A 22 -14.96 30.70 23.05
N ARG A 23 -14.20 31.63 22.46
CA ARG A 23 -13.43 31.35 21.23
C ARG A 23 -12.27 30.39 21.47
N VAL A 24 -11.59 30.47 22.62
CA VAL A 24 -10.52 29.55 23.01
C VAL A 24 -11.08 28.14 23.18
N GLU A 25 -12.17 27.97 23.94
CA GLU A 25 -12.82 26.65 24.12
C GLU A 25 -13.25 26.03 22.78
N GLN A 26 -13.80 26.84 21.87
CA GLN A 26 -14.17 26.37 20.53
C GLN A 26 -12.94 25.95 19.71
N THR A 27 -11.84 26.71 19.83
CA THR A 27 -10.58 26.41 19.14
C THR A 27 -9.96 25.12 19.68
N GLU A 28 -9.96 24.93 21.00
CA GLU A 28 -9.47 23.70 21.64
C GLU A 28 -10.24 22.47 21.16
N LYS A 29 -11.57 22.53 21.13
CA LYS A 29 -12.42 21.44 20.59
C LYS A 29 -12.09 21.12 19.12
N SER A 30 -11.88 22.17 18.30
CA SER A 30 -11.54 22.00 16.89
C SER A 30 -10.15 21.36 16.71
N ILE A 31 -9.16 21.77 17.53
CA ILE A 31 -7.83 21.17 17.55
C ILE A 31 -7.91 19.70 17.97
N THR A 32 -8.63 19.37 19.05
CA THR A 32 -8.80 17.99 19.50
C THR A 32 -9.43 17.11 18.42
N SER A 33 -10.44 17.61 17.70
CA SER A 33 -11.04 16.89 16.58
C SER A 33 -10.04 16.61 15.46
N VAL A 34 -9.33 17.64 14.99
CA VAL A 34 -8.35 17.52 13.89
C VAL A 34 -7.20 16.59 14.29
N VAL A 35 -6.70 16.68 15.52
CA VAL A 35 -5.66 15.78 16.03
C VAL A 35 -6.16 14.33 16.09
N GLY A 36 -7.43 14.12 16.48
CA GLY A 36 -8.08 12.81 16.42
C GLY A 36 -8.09 12.22 15.01
N ASP A 37 -8.51 13.01 14.02
CA ASP A 37 -8.55 12.59 12.61
C ASP A 37 -7.15 12.23 12.07
N ILE A 38 -6.13 13.03 12.40
CA ILE A 38 -4.73 12.75 12.03
C ILE A 38 -4.25 11.42 12.65
N GLY A 39 -4.59 11.16 13.91
CA GLY A 39 -4.25 9.91 14.59
C GLY A 39 -4.84 8.69 13.87
N VAL A 40 -6.11 8.79 13.46
CA VAL A 40 -6.79 7.76 12.67
C VAL A 40 -6.11 7.58 11.31
N ILE A 41 -5.87 8.66 10.57
CA ILE A 41 -5.21 8.62 9.25
C ILE A 41 -3.84 7.94 9.35
N ASN A 42 -3.00 8.34 10.31
CA ASN A 42 -1.66 7.77 10.48
C ASN A 42 -1.69 6.26 10.80
N SER A 43 -2.72 5.78 11.52
CA SER A 43 -2.91 4.35 11.76
C SER A 43 -3.44 3.58 10.54
N THR A 44 -4.02 4.27 9.55
CA THR A 44 -4.54 3.67 8.30
C THR A 44 -3.57 3.73 7.12
N THR A 45 -2.57 4.61 7.11
CA THR A 45 -1.61 4.80 6.00
C THR A 45 -0.70 3.59 5.73
N ASN A 46 -0.59 2.63 6.65
CA ASN A 46 0.27 1.45 6.51
C ASN A 46 -0.49 0.15 6.25
N ARG A 47 -1.69 0.21 5.66
CA ARG A 47 -2.40 -1.02 5.29
C ARG A 47 -1.74 -1.63 4.06
N HIS A 48 -0.93 -2.65 4.29
CA HIS A 48 -0.49 -3.57 3.26
C HIS A 48 -0.77 -4.99 3.75
N ILE A 49 -1.20 -5.86 2.83
CA ILE A 49 -1.40 -7.27 3.12
C ILE A 49 -0.26 -8.03 2.45
N SER A 50 0.57 -8.68 3.26
CA SER A 50 1.61 -9.57 2.78
C SER A 50 1.20 -11.03 2.93
N LYS A 51 1.38 -11.82 1.87
CA LYS A 51 1.21 -13.27 1.89
C LYS A 51 2.42 -13.95 1.27
N ARG A 52 2.92 -14.98 1.95
CA ARG A 52 3.93 -15.88 1.41
C ARG A 52 3.27 -17.00 0.62
N ILE A 53 3.67 -17.15 -0.64
CA ILE A 53 3.24 -18.23 -1.52
C ILE A 53 4.36 -19.26 -1.55
N ASP A 54 4.08 -20.49 -1.12
CA ASP A 54 5.05 -21.58 -1.12
C ASP A 54 4.87 -22.50 -2.33
N LEU A 55 5.76 -22.36 -3.31
CA LEU A 55 5.81 -23.22 -4.50
C LEU A 55 7.02 -24.15 -4.52
N ARG A 56 7.73 -24.36 -3.40
CA ARG A 56 8.98 -25.15 -3.37
C ARG A 56 8.78 -26.60 -3.80
N GLY A 57 7.64 -27.20 -3.48
CA GLY A 57 7.29 -28.57 -3.87
C GLY A 57 6.72 -28.71 -5.29
N TRP A 58 6.60 -27.62 -6.04
CA TRP A 58 5.99 -27.59 -7.36
C TRP A 58 7.05 -27.62 -8.47
N ASP A 59 6.69 -28.15 -9.64
CA ASP A 59 7.60 -28.29 -10.79
C ASP A 59 8.25 -26.94 -11.15
N ASN A 60 9.58 -26.88 -11.02
CA ASN A 60 10.36 -25.66 -11.22
C ASN A 60 10.51 -25.24 -12.69
N ASN A 61 10.01 -26.06 -13.63
CA ASN A 61 9.94 -25.71 -15.05
C ASN A 61 8.56 -25.19 -15.48
N LYS A 62 7.60 -25.10 -14.56
CA LYS A 62 6.25 -24.60 -14.85
C LYS A 62 5.94 -23.28 -14.15
N PHE A 63 4.99 -22.58 -14.75
CA PHE A 63 4.39 -21.37 -14.18
C PHE A 63 3.01 -21.72 -13.63
N PHE A 64 2.71 -21.20 -12.45
CA PHE A 64 1.46 -21.39 -11.73
C PHE A 64 0.70 -20.07 -11.68
N PRO A 65 -0.64 -20.09 -11.77
CA PRO A 65 -1.42 -18.86 -11.76
C PRO A 65 -1.33 -18.19 -10.38
N LEU A 66 -0.88 -16.94 -10.38
CA LEU A 66 -1.04 -16.02 -9.26
C LEU A 66 -2.12 -15.01 -9.64
N VAL A 67 -3.18 -14.97 -8.84
CA VAL A 67 -4.32 -14.07 -9.02
C VAL A 67 -4.46 -13.17 -7.80
N ILE A 68 -4.66 -11.88 -8.05
CA ILE A 68 -4.82 -10.85 -7.02
C ILE A 68 -6.05 -10.02 -7.39
N SER A 69 -7.05 -10.00 -6.53
CA SER A 69 -8.21 -9.14 -6.70
C SER A 69 -7.81 -7.70 -6.41
N ILE A 70 -8.12 -6.77 -7.33
CA ILE A 70 -7.84 -5.35 -7.17
C ILE A 70 -9.17 -4.57 -7.17
N PRO A 71 -9.33 -3.53 -6.33
CA PRO A 71 -10.56 -2.75 -6.29
C PRO A 71 -10.84 -2.09 -7.63
N VAL A 72 -12.11 -2.12 -8.04
CA VAL A 72 -12.57 -1.35 -9.21
C VAL A 72 -12.35 0.13 -8.95
N TYR A 73 -12.02 0.91 -9.99
CA TYR A 73 -11.85 2.38 -9.95
C TYR A 73 -10.59 2.90 -9.26
N HIS A 74 -9.81 2.03 -8.60
CA HIS A 74 -8.58 2.41 -7.92
C HIS A 74 -7.37 1.73 -8.55
N LYS A 75 -6.19 2.27 -8.25
CA LYS A 75 -4.93 1.67 -8.65
C LYS A 75 -4.29 0.97 -7.47
N THR A 76 -4.04 -0.33 -7.59
CA THR A 76 -3.41 -1.12 -6.54
C THR A 76 -1.94 -1.31 -6.84
N ARG A 77 -1.09 -1.00 -5.86
CA ARG A 77 0.34 -1.34 -5.92
C ARG A 77 0.56 -2.73 -5.37
N VAL A 78 1.36 -3.52 -6.09
CA VAL A 78 1.73 -4.89 -5.74
C VAL A 78 3.24 -5.01 -5.83
N GLU A 79 3.84 -5.57 -4.78
CA GLU A 79 5.22 -6.01 -4.75
C GLU A 79 5.26 -7.54 -4.64
N ILE A 80 6.07 -8.16 -5.49
CA ILE A 80 6.43 -9.57 -5.36
C ILE A 80 7.93 -9.61 -5.11
N SER A 81 8.34 -10.12 -3.97
CA SER A 81 9.75 -10.19 -3.59
C SER A 81 10.17 -11.62 -3.26
N ARG A 82 11.44 -11.89 -3.53
CA ARG A 82 12.12 -13.13 -3.15
C ARG A 82 13.55 -12.76 -2.75
N PRO A 83 13.90 -12.78 -1.46
CA PRO A 83 15.25 -12.44 -0.98
C PRO A 83 16.24 -13.54 -1.35
N LEU A 84 17.55 -13.28 -1.31
CA LEU A 84 18.58 -14.30 -1.53
C LEU A 84 18.74 -15.20 -0.29
N ASP A 85 17.79 -16.11 -0.08
CA ASP A 85 17.71 -16.99 1.10
C ASP A 85 17.40 -18.44 0.69
N ALA A 86 18.22 -19.38 1.17
CA ALA A 86 18.05 -20.81 0.91
C ALA A 86 16.73 -21.36 1.47
N GLY A 87 16.19 -20.74 2.54
CA GLY A 87 14.90 -21.08 3.10
C GLY A 87 13.75 -20.96 2.08
N TYR A 88 13.86 -20.06 1.11
CA TYR A 88 12.89 -19.84 0.03
C TYR A 88 12.97 -20.91 -1.06
N GLY A 89 13.89 -21.86 -0.97
CA GLY A 89 14.08 -22.94 -1.93
C GLY A 89 15.17 -22.64 -2.96
N LYS A 90 15.89 -23.68 -3.39
CA LYS A 90 16.96 -23.61 -4.40
C LYS A 90 16.47 -24.31 -5.70
N PRO A 91 15.67 -23.62 -6.54
CA PRO A 91 15.21 -24.20 -7.78
C PRO A 91 16.36 -24.37 -8.79
N SER A 92 16.16 -25.22 -9.81
CA SER A 92 17.15 -25.50 -10.87
C SER A 92 17.63 -24.27 -11.63
N TYR A 93 16.82 -23.20 -11.65
CA TYR A 93 17.13 -21.95 -12.31
C TYR A 93 17.78 -20.90 -11.39
N GLY A 94 18.01 -21.22 -10.11
CA GLY A 94 18.80 -20.41 -9.18
C GLY A 94 20.26 -20.87 -9.19
N THR A 95 21.19 -19.94 -9.37
CA THR A 95 22.63 -20.24 -9.50
C THR A 95 23.43 -20.01 -8.23
N HIS A 96 22.83 -19.42 -7.19
CA HIS A 96 23.45 -19.20 -5.88
C HIS A 96 23.00 -20.27 -4.88
N ASP A 97 23.76 -20.48 -3.80
CA ASP A 97 23.38 -21.44 -2.76
C ASP A 97 22.12 -21.04 -1.99
N GLY A 98 21.89 -19.73 -1.89
CA GLY A 98 20.61 -19.17 -1.46
C GLY A 98 19.49 -19.22 -2.52
N GLY A 99 19.71 -19.83 -3.69
CA GLY A 99 18.81 -19.82 -4.84
C GLY A 99 18.99 -18.59 -5.74
N PHE A 100 18.05 -17.64 -5.72
CA PHE A 100 18.06 -16.44 -6.58
C PHE A 100 17.46 -15.21 -5.87
N SER A 101 17.61 -13.98 -6.33
CA SER A 101 16.81 -12.87 -5.78
C SER A 101 15.95 -12.23 -6.85
N MET A 102 14.83 -11.65 -6.44
CA MET A 102 13.91 -10.97 -7.35
C MET A 102 13.09 -9.92 -6.62
N ASN A 103 12.83 -8.80 -7.30
CA ASN A 103 11.77 -7.85 -6.96
C ASN A 103 10.98 -7.51 -8.23
N LEU A 104 9.66 -7.45 -8.12
CA LEU A 104 8.72 -7.00 -9.14
C LEU A 104 7.73 -6.09 -8.44
N THR A 105 7.81 -4.79 -8.71
CA THR A 105 6.84 -3.82 -8.24
C THR A 105 6.07 -3.24 -9.42
N PHE A 106 4.75 -3.24 -9.31
CA PHE A 106 3.88 -2.61 -10.29
C PHE A 106 2.66 -2.00 -9.63
N GLU A 107 2.00 -1.13 -10.38
CA GLU A 107 0.70 -0.56 -10.06
C GLU A 107 -0.28 -0.91 -11.19
N MET A 108 -1.48 -1.37 -10.84
CA MET A 108 -2.50 -1.77 -11.81
C MET A 108 -3.85 -1.13 -11.46
N SER A 109 -4.53 -0.54 -12.43
CA SER A 109 -5.89 -0.02 -12.27
C SER A 109 -6.94 -1.12 -12.33
N GLY A 110 -7.93 -1.12 -11.44
CA GLY A 110 -9.08 -2.04 -11.52
C GLY A 110 -10.10 -1.56 -12.55
N SER A 111 -10.22 -2.26 -13.67
CA SER A 111 -11.00 -1.82 -14.83
C SER A 111 -12.52 -1.90 -14.62
N GLY A 112 -13.02 -3.00 -14.06
CA GLY A 112 -14.45 -3.26 -13.83
C GLY A 112 -15.32 -3.04 -15.07
N TRP A 113 -15.21 -3.93 -16.05
CA TRP A 113 -15.93 -3.83 -17.33
C TRP A 113 -15.62 -2.57 -18.15
N GLY A 114 -14.39 -2.07 -18.04
CA GLY A 114 -13.98 -0.86 -18.76
C GLY A 114 -14.44 0.45 -18.12
N SER A 115 -14.98 0.41 -16.89
CA SER A 115 -15.32 1.63 -16.16
C SER A 115 -14.11 2.50 -15.83
N LEU A 116 -12.92 1.88 -15.74
CA LEU A 116 -11.62 2.55 -15.75
C LEU A 116 -10.73 1.87 -16.81
N PRO A 117 -9.88 2.63 -17.55
CA PRO A 117 -8.91 2.02 -18.47
C PRO A 117 -8.00 1.05 -17.72
N ALA A 118 -7.79 -0.14 -18.29
CA ALA A 118 -6.84 -1.11 -17.77
C ALA A 118 -5.41 -0.66 -18.07
N VAL A 119 -4.71 -0.20 -17.03
CA VAL A 119 -3.36 0.37 -17.09
C VAL A 119 -2.49 -0.35 -16.08
N THR A 120 -1.29 -0.73 -16.52
CA THR A 120 -0.26 -1.34 -15.68
C THR A 120 1.02 -0.51 -15.80
N ASN A 121 1.50 0.00 -14.66
CA ASN A 121 2.78 0.67 -14.55
C ASN A 121 3.75 -0.26 -13.82
N ILE A 122 4.79 -0.73 -14.51
CA ILE A 122 5.85 -1.55 -13.88
C ILE A 122 6.97 -0.60 -13.45
N PHE A 123 7.26 -0.55 -12.16
CA PHE A 123 8.34 0.28 -11.61
C PHE A 123 9.69 -0.42 -11.71
N ASP A 124 9.71 -1.70 -11.35
CA ASP A 124 10.91 -2.52 -11.43
C ASP A 124 10.54 -3.99 -11.67
N TYR A 125 11.41 -4.67 -12.41
CA TYR A 125 11.44 -6.12 -12.45
C TYR A 125 12.90 -6.56 -12.47
N THR A 126 13.46 -6.75 -11.29
CA THR A 126 14.86 -7.09 -11.09
C THR A 126 15.01 -8.54 -10.65
N LYS A 127 16.09 -9.19 -11.09
CA LYS A 127 16.47 -10.51 -10.60
C LYS A 127 17.97 -10.70 -10.67
N ALA A 128 18.51 -11.46 -9.73
CA ALA A 128 19.91 -11.85 -9.70
C ALA A 128 20.04 -13.34 -9.39
N TRP A 129 21.19 -13.92 -9.77
CA TRP A 129 21.51 -15.34 -9.56
C TRP A 129 20.49 -16.29 -10.18
N THR A 130 19.98 -15.91 -11.36
CA THR A 130 19.13 -16.78 -12.18
C THR A 130 19.91 -17.28 -13.39
N SER A 131 19.65 -18.50 -13.84
CA SER A 131 20.19 -18.99 -15.12
C SER A 131 19.85 -18.03 -16.26
N ALA A 132 20.71 -17.95 -17.28
CA ALA A 132 20.53 -17.04 -18.41
C ALA A 132 19.13 -17.24 -19.04
N GLY A 133 18.41 -16.13 -19.23
CA GLY A 133 17.06 -16.14 -19.82
C GLY A 133 15.94 -16.69 -18.95
N ALA A 134 16.22 -17.14 -17.71
CA ALA A 134 15.19 -17.67 -16.82
C ALA A 134 14.12 -16.62 -16.53
N LYS A 135 12.86 -16.91 -16.87
CA LYS A 135 11.70 -16.10 -16.48
C LYS A 135 11.22 -16.55 -15.11
N ILE A 136 10.79 -15.62 -14.26
CA ILE A 136 10.26 -15.90 -12.91
C ILE A 136 8.78 -15.58 -12.85
N VAL A 137 8.39 -14.45 -13.44
CA VAL A 137 7.01 -14.02 -13.63
C VAL A 137 6.76 -13.86 -15.13
N VAL A 138 5.59 -14.28 -15.60
CA VAL A 138 5.15 -14.18 -17.00
C VAL A 138 3.70 -13.71 -17.09
N ASP A 139 3.34 -13.20 -18.26
CA ASP A 139 1.95 -12.90 -18.65
C ASP A 139 1.19 -11.99 -17.67
N LEU A 140 1.89 -11.05 -17.02
CA LEU A 140 1.26 -10.03 -16.18
C LEU A 140 0.16 -9.29 -16.97
N GLY A 141 -1.06 -9.34 -16.47
CA GLY A 141 -2.22 -8.72 -17.09
C GLY A 141 -3.41 -8.68 -16.16
N GLN A 142 -4.55 -8.29 -16.71
CA GLN A 142 -5.79 -8.14 -15.96
C GLN A 142 -6.94 -8.85 -16.66
N ILE A 143 -7.80 -9.52 -15.88
CA ILE A 143 -9.16 -9.86 -16.28
C ILE A 143 -10.01 -8.63 -15.95
N THR A 144 -10.44 -7.90 -16.98
CA THR A 144 -11.02 -6.55 -16.85
C THR A 144 -12.42 -6.54 -16.25
N GLU A 145 -13.17 -7.63 -16.45
CA GLU A 145 -14.55 -7.83 -16.00
C GLU A 145 -14.62 -7.98 -14.48
N THR A 146 -13.64 -8.66 -13.89
CA THR A 146 -13.57 -8.96 -12.46
C THR A 146 -12.50 -8.15 -11.73
N SER A 147 -11.84 -7.20 -12.42
CA SER A 147 -10.69 -6.46 -11.89
C SER A 147 -9.71 -7.39 -11.18
N THR A 148 -9.25 -8.43 -11.90
CA THR A 148 -8.35 -9.44 -11.33
C THR A 148 -7.01 -9.36 -12.02
N CYS A 149 -5.97 -8.96 -11.28
CA CYS A 149 -4.60 -9.09 -11.71
C CYS A 149 -4.27 -10.59 -11.82
N ARG A 150 -3.65 -10.97 -12.94
CA ARG A 150 -3.24 -12.34 -13.22
C ARG A 150 -1.82 -12.36 -13.73
N MET A 151 -1.05 -13.36 -13.32
CA MET A 151 0.27 -13.65 -13.86
C MET A 151 0.61 -15.12 -13.65
N GLY A 152 1.62 -15.62 -14.36
CA GLY A 152 2.27 -16.90 -14.07
C GLY A 152 3.49 -16.67 -13.19
N ILE A 153 3.61 -17.39 -12.08
CA ILE A 153 4.79 -17.38 -11.20
C ILE A 153 5.46 -18.75 -11.17
N ARG A 154 6.79 -18.79 -11.28
CA ARG A 154 7.54 -20.03 -11.48
C ARG A 154 7.58 -20.90 -10.23
N GLY A 155 7.46 -22.22 -10.38
CA GLY A 155 7.56 -23.18 -9.27
C GLY A 155 8.99 -23.36 -8.73
N GLY A 156 9.12 -24.02 -7.58
CA GLY A 156 10.41 -24.35 -6.96
C GLY A 156 10.96 -23.30 -5.99
N SER A 157 10.19 -22.26 -5.67
CA SER A 157 10.57 -21.21 -4.71
C SER A 157 9.37 -20.74 -3.90
N MET A 158 9.64 -20.01 -2.82
CA MET A 158 8.65 -19.15 -2.17
C MET A 158 8.75 -17.71 -2.68
N TYR A 159 7.66 -16.96 -2.53
CA TYR A 159 7.53 -15.55 -2.89
C TYR A 159 6.71 -14.81 -1.86
N ASP A 160 7.16 -13.64 -1.45
CA ASP A 160 6.36 -12.72 -0.63
C ASP A 160 5.62 -11.77 -1.55
N VAL A 161 4.29 -11.78 -1.46
CA VAL A 161 3.41 -10.90 -2.24
C VAL A 161 2.80 -9.91 -1.27
N THR A 162 3.15 -8.65 -1.45
CA THR A 162 2.60 -7.52 -0.70
C THR A 162 1.68 -6.72 -1.61
N VAL A 163 0.46 -6.48 -1.13
CA VAL A 163 -0.52 -5.62 -1.79
C VAL A 163 -0.76 -4.44 -0.89
N ASP A 164 -0.46 -3.24 -1.39
CA ASP A 164 -0.75 -2.00 -0.68
C ASP A 164 -2.25 -1.71 -0.82
N ASP A 165 -2.92 -1.49 0.31
CA ASP A 165 -4.33 -1.11 0.34
C ASP A 165 -4.46 0.31 -0.24
N THR A 166 -5.51 0.51 -1.03
CA THR A 166 -5.88 1.81 -1.60
C THR A 166 -6.86 2.56 -0.75
#